data_AF-A0AAE0A378-F1
#
_entry.id   AF-A0AAE0A378-F1
#
_cell.length_a   1.000
_cell.length_b   1.000
_cell.length_c   1.000
_cell.angle_alpha   90.00
_cell.angle_beta   90.00
_cell.angle_gamma   90.00
#
_symmetry.space_group_name_H-M   'P 1'
#
loop_
_entity.id
_entity.type
_entity.pdbx_description
1 polymer ?
#
loop_
_entity_poly.entity_id
_entity_poly.type
_entity_poly.pdbx_seq_one_letter_code
_entity_poly.pdbx_strand_id
1 'polypeptide(L)'
;MPHLGLRELAKKYGVPLMHLTLGEISTIVVSSPEVAKEVMQTHDAIFASRGHNIALKIMTYDCTDIALAPYGEYWRQLRKICMLEFLNKKRVQSFRSIREEETSDLISWIDSKAGSVINLTEKIHSLAHSVTSRAAFASNISTPVPLDGI
;
A
#
# COMPACT_ATOMS: atom_id res chain seq x y z
N MET A 1 -12.46 7.61 9.86
CA MET A 1 -12.05 6.88 8.65
C MET A 1 -13.24 6.19 8.00
N PRO A 2 -13.39 6.23 6.67
CA PRO A 2 -14.59 5.71 5.96
C PRO A 2 -14.90 4.23 6.21
N HIS A 3 -13.87 3.39 6.39
CA HIS A 3 -14.04 1.95 6.62
C HIS A 3 -14.84 1.61 7.89
N LEU A 4 -14.80 2.47 8.93
CA LEU A 4 -15.62 2.29 10.13
C LEU A 4 -17.10 2.51 9.84
N GLY A 5 -17.42 3.54 9.06
CA GLY A 5 -18.80 3.80 8.62
C GLY A 5 -19.34 2.65 7.77
N LEU A 6 -18.55 2.17 6.80
CA LEU A 6 -18.92 1.01 5.98
C LEU A 6 -19.15 -0.25 6.81
N ARG A 7 -18.35 -0.47 7.86
CA ARG A 7 -18.54 -1.59 8.79
C ARG A 7 -19.87 -1.49 9.55
N GLU A 8 -20.19 -0.32 10.10
CA GLU A 8 -21.46 -0.14 10.82
C GLU A 8 -22.67 -0.23 9.89
N LEU A 9 -22.56 0.26 8.66
CA LEU A 9 -23.57 0.08 7.63
C LEU A 9 -23.75 -1.40 7.26
N ALA A 10 -22.68 -2.16 7.06
CA ALA A 10 -22.75 -3.59 6.77
C ALA A 10 -23.42 -4.38 7.90
N LYS A 11 -23.13 -4.04 9.17
CA LYS A 11 -23.83 -4.64 10.33
C LYS A 11 -25.34 -4.35 10.32
N LYS A 12 -25.74 -3.16 9.86
CA LYS A 12 -27.14 -2.72 9.87
C LYS A 12 -27.94 -3.23 8.68
N TYR A 13 -27.34 -3.23 7.49
CA TYR A 13 -28.03 -3.47 6.22
C TYR A 13 -27.71 -4.81 5.57
N GLY A 14 -26.66 -5.52 6.01
CA GLY A 14 -26.42 -6.90 5.62
C GLY A 14 -24.95 -7.29 5.52
N VAL A 15 -24.65 -8.47 6.08
CA VAL A 15 -23.48 -9.32 5.79
C VAL A 15 -24.04 -10.49 4.97
N PRO A 16 -23.34 -10.99 3.91
CA PRO A 16 -21.93 -10.79 3.59
C PRO A 16 -21.62 -9.71 2.56
N LEU A 17 -22.63 -9.19 1.87
CA LEU A 17 -22.53 -8.21 0.79
C LEU A 17 -23.51 -7.07 1.02
N MET A 18 -23.04 -5.84 0.81
CA MET A 18 -23.87 -4.65 0.84
C MET A 18 -23.65 -3.85 -0.44
N HIS A 19 -24.74 -3.51 -1.13
CA HIS A 19 -24.68 -2.62 -2.29
C HIS A 19 -24.87 -1.17 -1.86
N LEU A 20 -24.03 -0.29 -2.39
CA LEU A 20 -24.05 1.15 -2.15
C LEU A 20 -23.80 1.88 -3.47
N THR A 21 -24.39 3.06 -3.62
CA THR A 21 -24.03 3.98 -4.70
C THR A 21 -23.17 5.10 -4.12
N LEU A 22 -21.89 5.14 -4.49
CA LEU A 22 -20.94 6.16 -4.06
C LEU A 22 -20.86 7.24 -5.15
N GLY A 23 -21.65 8.30 -4.99
CA GLY A 23 -21.86 9.28 -6.06
C GLY A 23 -22.61 8.62 -7.22
N GLU A 24 -21.98 8.51 -8.38
CA GLU A 24 -22.52 7.82 -9.55
C GLU A 24 -22.00 6.38 -9.69
N ILE A 25 -21.15 5.92 -8.76
CA ILE A 25 -20.45 4.63 -8.85
C ILE A 25 -21.19 3.56 -8.04
N SER A 26 -21.72 2.56 -8.75
CA SER A 26 -22.26 1.34 -8.15
C SER A 26 -21.16 0.53 -7.47
N THR A 27 -21.29 0.30 -6.17
CA THR A 27 -20.25 -0.30 -5.32
C THR A 27 -20.80 -1.45 -4.50
N ILE A 28 -20.08 -2.57 -4.49
CA ILE A 28 -20.37 -3.72 -3.63
C ILE A 28 -19.33 -3.77 -2.51
N VAL A 29 -19.79 -3.74 -1.26
CA VAL A 29 -18.95 -3.85 -0.07
C VAL A 29 -18.99 -5.29 0.43
N VAL A 30 -17.82 -5.93 0.44
CA VAL A 30 -17.62 -7.28 0.98
C VAL A 30 -17.22 -7.18 2.45
N SER A 31 -18.00 -7.77 3.35
CA SER A 31 -17.78 -7.65 4.81
C SER A 31 -17.66 -9.00 5.53
N SER A 32 -17.36 -10.08 4.80
CA SER A 32 -17.09 -11.41 5.36
C SER A 32 -15.82 -12.02 4.78
N PRO A 33 -15.03 -12.77 5.58
CA PRO A 33 -13.82 -13.43 5.09
C PRO A 33 -14.13 -14.51 4.04
N GLU A 34 -15.27 -15.20 4.15
CA GLU A 34 -15.69 -16.23 3.20
C GLU A 34 -15.91 -15.63 1.81
N VAL A 35 -16.64 -14.52 1.70
CA VAL A 35 -16.87 -13.86 0.41
C VAL A 35 -15.64 -13.10 -0.07
N ALA A 36 -14.81 -12.56 0.84
CA ALA A 36 -13.53 -11.96 0.46
C ALA A 36 -12.61 -13.00 -0.21
N LYS A 37 -12.59 -14.24 0.29
CA LYS A 37 -11.86 -15.35 -0.34
C LYS A 37 -12.41 -15.65 -1.74
N GLU A 38 -13.72 -15.70 -1.90
CA GLU A 38 -14.34 -15.91 -3.20
C GLU A 38 -13.95 -14.84 -4.23
N VAL A 39 -13.90 -13.57 -3.82
CA VAL A 39 -13.56 -12.44 -4.69
C VAL A 39 -12.06 -12.34 -4.96
N MET A 40 -11.21 -12.54 -3.94
CA MET A 40 -9.77 -12.26 -4.01
C MET A 40 -8.92 -13.48 -4.35
N GLN A 41 -9.49 -14.69 -4.35
CA GLN A 41 -8.76 -15.94 -4.66
C GLN A 41 -9.51 -16.80 -5.67
N THR A 42 -10.76 -17.20 -5.37
CA THR A 42 -11.49 -18.16 -6.22
C THR A 42 -11.81 -17.55 -7.59
N HIS A 43 -12.23 -16.28 -7.62
CA HIS A 43 -12.62 -15.54 -8.82
C HIS A 43 -11.72 -14.32 -9.06
N ASP A 44 -10.47 -14.39 -8.60
CA ASP A 44 -9.55 -13.24 -8.58
C ASP A 44 -9.37 -12.58 -9.94
N ALA A 45 -9.25 -13.35 -11.02
CA ALA A 45 -9.08 -12.85 -12.38
C ALA A 45 -10.28 -12.03 -12.87
N ILE A 46 -11.50 -12.34 -12.42
CA ILE A 46 -12.72 -11.62 -12.79
C ILE A 46 -12.73 -10.24 -12.11
N PHE A 47 -12.31 -10.18 -10.85
CA PHE A 47 -12.30 -8.97 -10.03
C PHE A 47 -10.94 -8.24 -10.01
N ALA A 48 -9.97 -8.68 -10.82
CA ALA A 48 -8.63 -8.13 -10.81
C ALA A 48 -8.52 -6.74 -11.42
N SER A 49 -9.44 -6.37 -12.33
CA SER A 49 -9.45 -5.05 -12.96
C SER A 49 -9.80 -3.95 -11.95
N ARG A 50 -9.12 -2.80 -12.05
CA ARG A 50 -9.31 -1.65 -11.16
C ARG A 50 -10.30 -0.66 -11.77
N GLY A 51 -11.06 0.02 -10.90
CA GLY A 51 -11.96 1.09 -11.31
C GLY A 51 -11.20 2.27 -11.91
N HIS A 52 -11.77 2.90 -12.93
CA HIS A 52 -11.17 4.04 -13.61
C HIS A 52 -11.62 5.36 -12.95
N ASN A 53 -10.65 6.23 -12.67
CA ASN A 53 -10.87 7.59 -12.22
C ASN A 53 -9.89 8.50 -12.96
N ILE A 54 -10.34 9.67 -13.42
CA ILE A 54 -9.52 10.64 -14.18
C ILE A 54 -8.26 11.04 -13.39
N ALA A 55 -8.37 11.25 -12.08
CA ALA A 55 -7.22 11.59 -11.25
C ALA A 55 -6.17 10.47 -11.26
N LEU A 56 -6.61 9.20 -11.20
CA LEU A 56 -5.71 8.05 -11.27
C LEU A 56 -5.03 7.96 -12.65
N LYS A 57 -5.77 8.16 -13.74
CA LYS A 57 -5.19 8.21 -15.09
C LYS A 57 -4.09 9.26 -15.21
N ILE A 58 -4.31 10.46 -14.68
CA ILE A 58 -3.31 11.53 -14.76
C ILE A 58 -2.09 11.17 -13.89
N MET A 59 -2.30 10.76 -12.65
CA MET A 59 -1.21 10.48 -11.70
C MET A 59 -0.36 9.27 -12.10
N THR A 60 -0.94 8.28 -12.78
CA THR A 60 -0.24 7.04 -13.12
C THR A 60 -0.12 6.77 -14.61
N TYR A 61 -0.04 7.85 -15.39
CA TYR A 61 0.25 7.81 -16.83
C TYR A 61 -0.69 6.86 -17.58
N ASP A 62 -1.98 7.19 -17.55
CA ASP A 62 -3.10 6.42 -18.11
C ASP A 62 -3.23 4.99 -17.53
N CYS A 63 -3.01 4.86 -16.21
CA CYS A 63 -3.05 3.58 -15.51
C CYS A 63 -2.08 2.55 -16.12
N THR A 64 -0.84 2.95 -16.36
CA THR A 64 0.23 2.04 -16.84
C THR A 64 1.15 1.57 -15.70
N ASP A 65 0.85 1.93 -14.45
CA ASP A 65 1.60 1.48 -13.29
C ASP A 65 1.18 0.08 -12.79
N ILE A 66 1.97 -0.51 -11.89
CA ILE A 66 1.71 -1.86 -11.35
C ILE A 66 0.49 -1.94 -10.43
N ALA A 67 0.09 -0.85 -9.78
CA ALA A 67 -0.96 -0.84 -8.79
C ALA A 67 -2.36 -0.63 -9.40
N LEU A 68 -2.46 0.20 -10.45
CA LEU A 68 -3.74 0.62 -11.04
C LEU A 68 -3.98 0.15 -12.47
N ALA A 69 -2.98 -0.42 -13.16
CA ALA A 69 -3.21 -0.94 -14.51
C ALA A 69 -4.30 -2.02 -14.54
N PRO A 70 -5.17 -1.99 -15.58
CA PRO A 70 -6.21 -3.00 -15.73
C PRO A 70 -5.59 -4.39 -15.90
N TYR A 71 -6.31 -5.41 -15.43
CA TYR A 71 -5.82 -6.76 -15.55
C TYR A 71 -5.75 -7.19 -17.02
N GLY A 72 -4.59 -7.71 -17.42
CA GLY A 72 -4.33 -8.10 -18.80
C GLY A 72 -2.88 -8.57 -18.97
N GLU A 73 -2.49 -8.83 -20.21
CA GLU A 73 -1.13 -9.29 -20.52
C GLU A 73 -0.05 -8.30 -20.04
N TYR A 74 -0.27 -7.01 -20.30
CA TYR A 74 0.63 -5.93 -19.85
C TYR A 74 0.87 -5.97 -18.33
N TRP A 75 -0.20 -5.95 -17.53
CA TRP A 75 -0.09 -5.99 -16.07
C TRP A 75 0.56 -7.29 -15.59
N ARG A 76 0.26 -8.43 -16.21
CA ARG A 76 0.88 -9.72 -15.87
C ARG A 76 2.39 -9.71 -16.12
N GLN A 77 2.84 -9.12 -17.23
CA GLN A 77 4.26 -8.97 -17.54
C GLN A 77 4.95 -8.02 -16.55
N LEU A 78 4.35 -6.85 -16.26
CA LEU A 78 4.87 -5.90 -15.28
C LEU A 78 4.98 -6.52 -13.89
N ARG A 79 3.94 -7.22 -13.42
CA ARG A 79 3.96 -7.96 -12.16
C ARG A 79 5.05 -9.02 -12.14
N LYS A 80 5.23 -9.77 -13.23
CA LYS A 80 6.29 -10.79 -13.34
C LYS A 80 7.68 -10.16 -13.17
N ILE A 81 7.94 -9.04 -13.85
CA ILE A 81 9.21 -8.30 -13.70
C ILE A 81 9.41 -7.86 -12.26
N CYS A 82 8.42 -7.22 -11.63
CA CYS A 82 8.53 -6.78 -10.24
C CYS A 82 8.80 -7.94 -9.26
N MET A 83 8.11 -9.07 -9.45
CA MET A 83 8.32 -10.25 -8.62
C MET A 83 9.70 -10.87 -8.82
N LEU A 84 10.19 -10.95 -10.06
CA LEU A 84 11.47 -11.57 -10.37
C LEU A 84 12.66 -10.69 -10.02
N GLU A 85 12.56 -9.37 -10.16
CA GLU A 85 13.71 -8.48 -10.02
C GLU A 85 13.79 -7.81 -8.64
N PHE A 86 12.64 -7.44 -8.07
CA PHE A 86 12.57 -6.63 -6.85
C PHE A 86 12.07 -7.41 -5.64
N LEU A 87 10.99 -8.18 -5.78
CA LEU A 87 10.30 -8.82 -4.67
C LEU A 87 10.67 -10.31 -4.48
N ASN A 88 11.73 -10.77 -5.14
CA ASN A 88 12.22 -12.13 -4.95
C ASN A 88 12.99 -12.27 -3.61
N LYS A 89 13.05 -13.51 -3.08
CA LYS A 89 13.72 -13.80 -1.80
C LYS A 89 15.17 -13.31 -1.74
N LYS A 90 15.95 -13.50 -2.81
CA LYS A 90 17.37 -13.10 -2.86
C LYS A 90 17.50 -11.58 -2.76
N ARG A 91 16.67 -10.83 -3.50
CA ARG A 91 16.68 -9.36 -3.50
C ARG A 91 16.21 -8.80 -2.15
N VAL A 92 15.13 -9.32 -1.59
CA VAL A 92 14.63 -8.92 -0.25
C VAL A 92 15.68 -9.15 0.83
N GLN A 93 16.43 -10.25 0.75
CA GLN A 93 17.54 -10.54 1.67
C GLN A 93 18.75 -9.62 1.45
N SER A 94 19.03 -9.20 0.22
CA SER A 94 20.12 -8.24 -0.03
C SER A 94 19.87 -6.87 0.62
N PHE A 95 18.61 -6.50 0.86
CA PHE A 95 18.23 -5.26 1.56
C PHE A 95 18.14 -5.43 3.09
N ARG A 96 18.63 -6.54 3.64
CA ARG A 96 18.57 -6.81 5.08
C ARG A 96 19.35 -5.79 5.90
N SER A 97 20.57 -5.46 5.49
CA SER A 97 21.42 -4.49 6.20
C SER A 97 20.77 -3.12 6.30
N ILE A 98 20.13 -2.65 5.22
CA ILE A 98 19.37 -1.39 5.21
C ILE A 98 18.30 -1.40 6.31
N ARG A 99 17.49 -2.47 6.39
CA ARG A 99 16.45 -2.56 7.42
C ARG A 99 17.02 -2.62 8.82
N GLU A 100 18.10 -3.37 9.03
CA GLU A 100 18.76 -3.50 10.33
C GLU A 100 19.34 -2.16 10.80
N GLU A 101 20.00 -1.42 9.92
CA GLU A 101 20.56 -0.09 10.21
C GLU A 101 19.47 0.92 10.57
N GLU A 102 18.46 1.12 9.70
CA GLU A 102 17.40 2.10 9.95
C GLU A 102 16.58 1.76 11.19
N THR A 103 16.39 0.47 11.48
CA THR A 103 15.70 0.02 12.70
C THR A 103 16.56 0.26 13.94
N SER A 104 17.86 0.01 13.86
CA SER A 104 18.81 0.30 14.95
C SER A 104 18.82 1.79 15.29
N ASP A 105 18.79 2.65 14.27
CA ASP A 105 18.72 4.11 14.45
C ASP A 105 17.42 4.54 15.12
N LEU A 106 16.29 3.94 14.73
CA LEU A 106 15.01 4.18 15.40
C LEU A 106 15.07 3.75 16.88
N ILE A 107 15.63 2.58 17.17
CA ILE A 107 15.77 2.07 18.55
C ILE A 107 16.65 3.00 19.38
N SER A 108 17.80 3.40 18.87
CA SER A 108 18.71 4.36 19.52
C SER A 108 18.01 5.70 19.80
N TRP A 109 17.22 6.20 18.84
CA TRP A 109 16.44 7.41 19.04
C TRP A 109 15.37 7.24 20.12
N ILE A 110 14.67 6.10 20.16
CA ILE A 110 13.68 5.81 21.22
C ILE A 110 14.36 5.77 22.59
N ASP A 111 15.50 5.08 22.70
CA ASP A 111 16.27 4.96 23.94
C ASP A 111 16.71 6.34 24.46
N SER A 112 17.13 7.23 23.57
CA SER A 112 17.46 8.63 23.91
C SER A 112 16.29 9.45 24.48
N LYS A 113 15.06 8.94 24.37
CA LYS A 113 13.83 9.56 24.89
C LYS A 113 13.24 8.81 26.08
N ALA A 114 14.02 7.95 26.73
CA ALA A 114 13.59 7.22 27.92
C ALA A 114 12.93 8.14 28.95
N GLY A 115 11.78 7.70 29.47
CA GLY A 115 10.99 8.46 30.44
C GLY A 115 10.11 9.57 29.87
N SER A 116 10.16 9.84 28.55
CA SER A 116 9.32 10.83 27.88
C SER A 116 8.18 10.21 27.08
N VAL A 117 7.05 10.91 26.99
CA VAL A 117 5.99 10.57 26.02
C VAL A 117 6.47 10.97 24.63
N ILE A 118 6.51 10.01 23.70
CA ILE A 118 6.97 10.24 22.32
C ILE A 118 5.87 9.96 21.31
N ASN A 119 5.80 10.79 20.26
CA ASN A 119 5.00 10.53 19.08
C ASN A 119 5.86 9.80 18.04
N LEU A 120 5.51 8.55 17.75
CA LEU A 120 6.25 7.70 16.81
C LEU A 120 5.87 7.88 15.35
N THR A 121 4.77 8.60 15.04
CA THR A 121 4.21 8.68 13.68
C THR A 121 5.26 9.15 12.67
N GLU A 122 5.92 10.29 12.94
CA GLU A 122 6.93 10.84 12.02
C GLU A 122 8.14 9.93 11.88
N LYS A 123 8.56 9.27 12.98
CA LYS A 123 9.72 8.40 12.98
C LYS A 123 9.49 7.08 12.25
N ILE A 124 8.30 6.52 12.35
CA ILE A 124 7.90 5.34 11.56
C ILE A 124 7.80 5.70 10.08
N HIS A 125 7.24 6.87 9.75
CA HIS A 125 7.21 7.36 8.36
C HIS A 125 8.62 7.55 7.80
N SER A 126 9.51 8.17 8.57
CA SER A 126 10.92 8.34 8.19
C SER A 126 11.60 6.99 7.97
N LEU A 127 11.41 6.01 8.87
CA LEU A 127 11.96 4.66 8.73
C LEU A 127 11.49 4.00 7.42
N ALA A 128 10.18 4.00 7.15
CA ALA A 128 9.62 3.40 5.94
C ALA A 128 10.14 4.09 4.67
N HIS A 129 10.26 5.41 4.70
CA HIS A 129 10.81 6.21 3.62
C HIS A 129 12.29 5.89 3.37
N SER A 130 13.13 5.91 4.41
CA SER A 130 14.57 5.60 4.29
C SER A 130 14.83 4.18 3.79
N VAL A 131 14.12 3.19 4.34
CA VAL A 131 14.25 1.80 3.87
C VAL A 131 13.89 1.69 2.39
N THR A 132 12.80 2.34 1.97
CA THR A 132 12.31 2.29 0.59
C THR A 132 13.23 3.03 -0.37
N SER A 133 13.67 4.24 -0.02
CA SER A 133 14.55 5.06 -0.86
C SER A 133 15.93 4.43 -1.02
N ARG A 134 16.50 3.88 0.05
CA ARG A 134 17.77 3.15 0.02
C ARG A 134 17.65 1.86 -0.80
N ALA A 135 16.55 1.13 -0.67
CA ALA A 135 16.31 -0.08 -1.47
C ALA A 135 16.09 0.23 -2.96
N ALA A 136 15.43 1.35 -3.29
CA ALA A 136 15.11 1.72 -4.66
C ALA A 136 16.25 2.43 -5.40
N PHE A 137 16.99 3.30 -4.72
CA PHE A 137 17.94 4.24 -5.34
C PHE A 137 19.37 4.11 -4.83
N ALA A 138 19.65 3.22 -3.88
CA ALA A 138 20.96 3.11 -3.22
C ALA A 138 21.48 4.43 -2.63
N SER A 139 20.59 5.36 -2.29
CA SER A 139 20.92 6.69 -1.75
C SER A 139 20.53 6.80 -0.28
N ASN A 140 21.44 7.32 0.54
CA ASN A 140 21.16 7.73 1.92
C ASN A 140 20.62 9.16 1.88
N ILE A 141 19.31 9.35 1.72
CA ILE A 141 18.71 10.68 1.81
C ILE A 141 18.47 10.97 3.29
N SER A 142 19.48 11.56 3.95
CA SER A 142 19.44 11.95 5.36
C SER A 142 18.76 13.31 5.61
N THR A 143 18.14 13.92 4.60
CA THR A 143 17.43 15.19 4.75
C THR A 143 15.93 15.03 4.50
N PRO A 144 15.06 15.52 5.39
CA PRO A 144 13.66 15.71 5.06
C PRO A 144 13.58 16.66 3.88
N VAL A 145 12.92 16.24 2.79
CA VAL A 145 12.50 17.16 1.74
C VAL A 145 11.51 18.14 2.40
N PRO A 146 11.78 19.45 2.42
CA PRO A 146 10.86 20.43 2.97
C PRO A 146 9.51 20.29 2.26
N LEU A 147 8.42 20.25 3.04
CA LEU A 147 7.05 20.26 2.51
C LEU A 147 6.64 21.63 1.94
N ASP A 148 7.55 22.60 1.90
CA ASP A 148 7.32 23.93 1.33
C ASP A 148 7.50 23.87 -0.19
N GLY A 149 6.54 23.25 -0.87
CA GLY A 149 6.57 23.10 -2.33
C GLY A 149 5.32 22.48 -2.97
N ILE A 150 4.18 22.46 -2.28
CA ILE A 150 2.85 22.27 -2.88
C ILE A 150 1.98 23.47 -2.51
#